data_AF-A0A258GS42-F1
#
_entry.id   AF-A0A258GS42-F1
#
_cell.length_a   1.000
_cell.length_b   1.000
_cell.length_c   1.000
_cell.angle_alpha   90.00
_cell.angle_beta   90.00
_cell.angle_gamma   90.00
#
_symmetry.space_group_name_H-M   'P 1'
#
loop_
_entity.id
_entity.type
_entity.pdbx_description
1 polymer ?
#
loop_
_entity_poly.entity_id
_entity_poly.type
_entity_poly.pdbx_seq_one_letter_code
_entity_poly.pdbx_strand_id
1 'polypeptide(L)'
;RVGGSTAETRGIGHTICGLLAAPIVGGMIASTLMILLASILTPSSNALMMLHVSILAGLIAGAIFGVPAALLVGWPVHLLMKWRGVKRRHHYTLAGALIAVLPLAVSSGSALLASPNLGVPLAISFLLAGAIGGVTFWLIRRPDRDMRANST
;
A
#
# COMPACT_ATOMS: atom_id res chain seq x y z
N ARG A 1 -18.18 17.91 28.46
CA ARG A 1 -17.66 16.87 27.53
C ARG A 1 -18.27 17.10 26.15
N VAL A 2 -17.67 17.96 25.31
CA VAL A 2 -18.17 18.26 23.93
C VAL A 2 -17.07 18.04 22.87
N GLY A 3 -15.83 17.73 23.26
CA GLY A 3 -14.71 17.51 22.33
C GLY A 3 -14.58 16.10 21.74
N GLY A 4 -15.49 15.17 22.07
CA GLY A 4 -15.36 13.76 21.68
C GLY A 4 -15.75 13.46 20.22
N SER A 5 -16.85 14.04 19.72
CA SER A 5 -17.41 13.61 18.42
C SER A 5 -16.61 14.11 17.22
N THR A 6 -15.94 15.27 17.32
CA THR A 6 -15.14 15.86 16.23
C THR A 6 -13.77 15.19 16.07
N ALA A 7 -13.16 14.74 17.16
CA ALA A 7 -11.91 13.99 17.12
C ALA A 7 -12.12 12.57 16.55
N GLU A 8 -13.21 11.92 16.93
CA GLU A 8 -13.56 10.58 16.48
C GLU A 8 -13.94 10.55 14.99
N THR A 9 -14.77 11.50 14.53
CA THR A 9 -15.12 11.65 13.11
C THR A 9 -13.91 11.98 12.23
N ARG A 10 -12.99 12.82 12.71
CA ARG A 10 -11.71 13.06 12.02
C ARG A 10 -10.88 11.79 11.92
N GLY A 11 -10.79 10.99 12.98
CA GLY A 11 -10.06 9.72 12.97
C GLY A 11 -10.60 8.72 11.95
N ILE A 12 -11.94 8.64 11.81
CA ILE A 12 -12.60 7.80 10.81
C ILE A 12 -12.27 8.29 9.39
N GLY A 13 -12.38 9.60 9.14
CA GLY A 13 -12.06 10.18 7.83
C GLY A 13 -10.63 9.89 7.36
N HIS A 14 -9.63 10.04 8.24
CA HIS A 14 -8.24 9.71 7.91
C HIS A 14 -8.05 8.20 7.65
N THR A 15 -8.82 7.34 8.31
CA THR A 15 -8.72 5.90 8.12
C THR A 15 -9.29 5.49 6.76
N ILE A 16 -10.44 6.06 6.36
CA ILE A 16 -11.04 5.83 5.04
C ILE A 16 -10.11 6.36 3.93
N CYS A 17 -9.62 7.59 4.07
CA CYS A 17 -8.65 8.15 3.12
C CYS A 17 -7.38 7.29 3.02
N GLY A 18 -6.88 6.82 4.16
CA GLY A 18 -5.75 5.91 4.22
C GLY A 18 -5.99 4.61 3.47
N LEU A 19 -7.13 3.95 3.71
CA LEU A 19 -7.48 2.67 3.07
C LEU A 19 -7.58 2.76 1.55
N LEU A 20 -8.08 3.89 1.03
CA LEU A 20 -8.28 4.09 -0.41
C LEU A 20 -7.02 4.61 -1.10
N ALA A 21 -6.34 5.58 -0.51
CA ALA A 21 -5.17 6.21 -1.12
C ALA A 21 -3.91 5.35 -1.02
N ALA A 22 -3.72 4.63 0.09
CA ALA A 22 -2.50 3.87 0.32
C ALA A 22 -2.21 2.80 -0.74
N PRO A 23 -3.18 1.98 -1.19
CA PRO A 23 -2.91 0.97 -2.20
C PRO A 23 -2.62 1.57 -3.57
N ILE A 24 -3.25 2.70 -3.91
CA ILE A 24 -3.02 3.43 -5.17
C ILE A 24 -1.60 3.99 -5.20
N VAL A 25 -1.21 4.70 -4.12
CA VAL A 25 0.15 5.25 -3.97
C VAL A 25 1.20 4.14 -3.98
N GLY A 26 0.95 3.05 -3.28
CA GLY A 26 1.82 1.87 -3.29
C GLY A 26 2.02 1.29 -4.69
N GLY A 27 0.92 1.12 -5.44
CA GLY A 27 0.94 0.63 -6.82
C GLY A 27 1.72 1.54 -7.77
N MET A 28 1.46 2.86 -7.74
CA MET A 28 2.15 3.84 -8.58
C MET A 28 3.65 3.91 -8.31
N ILE A 29 4.07 3.91 -7.04
CA ILE A 29 5.50 4.00 -6.69
C ILE A 29 6.21 2.71 -7.07
N ALA A 30 5.63 1.55 -6.79
CA ALA A 30 6.23 0.26 -7.12
C ALA A 30 6.38 0.06 -8.64
N SER A 31 5.35 0.39 -9.43
CA SER A 31 5.42 0.28 -10.89
C SER A 31 6.45 1.23 -11.49
N THR A 32 6.56 2.45 -10.95
CA THR A 32 7.56 3.43 -11.39
C THR A 32 8.98 2.97 -11.05
N LEU A 33 9.20 2.40 -9.86
CA LEU A 33 10.49 1.85 -9.46
C LEU A 33 10.92 0.69 -10.37
N MET A 34 9.98 -0.16 -10.77
CA MET A 34 10.23 -1.26 -11.69
C MET A 34 10.61 -0.76 -13.09
N ILE A 35 9.89 0.24 -13.61
CA ILE A 35 10.23 0.85 -14.91
C ILE A 35 11.59 1.53 -14.85
N LEU A 36 11.92 2.19 -13.73
CA LEU A 36 13.21 2.84 -13.54
C LEU A 36 14.35 1.81 -13.56
N LEU A 37 14.18 0.70 -12.83
CA LEU A 37 15.15 -0.39 -12.82
C LEU A 37 15.30 -1.00 -14.22
N ALA A 38 14.18 -1.27 -14.91
CA ALA A 38 14.20 -1.78 -16.28
C ALA A 38 14.88 -0.81 -17.25
N SER A 39 14.72 0.50 -17.05
CA SER A 39 15.34 1.54 -17.91
C SER A 39 16.85 1.63 -17.70
N ILE A 40 17.35 1.35 -16.50
CA ILE A 40 18.80 1.27 -16.22
C ILE A 40 19.40 0.04 -16.90
N LEU A 41 18.70 -1.09 -16.85
CA LEU A 41 19.18 -2.37 -17.43
C LEU A 41 19.05 -2.42 -18.95
N THR A 42 18.00 -1.82 -19.48
CA THR A 42 17.69 -1.75 -20.92
C THR A 42 17.28 -0.32 -21.28
N PRO A 43 18.24 0.52 -21.68
CA PRO A 43 17.97 1.90 -22.01
C PRO A 43 16.97 1.99 -23.17
N SER A 44 15.88 2.73 -22.96
CA SER A 44 14.91 3.03 -24.01
C SER A 44 14.91 4.51 -24.34
N SER A 45 14.69 4.85 -25.61
CA SER A 45 14.56 6.24 -26.05
C SER A 45 13.23 6.89 -25.62
N ASN A 46 12.28 6.09 -25.11
CA ASN A 46 10.91 6.52 -24.81
C ASN A 46 10.61 6.56 -23.30
N ALA A 47 11.55 7.07 -22.50
CA ALA A 47 11.46 7.10 -21.04
C ALA A 47 10.16 7.77 -20.52
N LEU A 48 9.75 8.89 -21.14
CA LEU A 48 8.52 9.60 -20.75
C LEU A 48 7.25 8.77 -20.99
N MET A 49 7.19 8.03 -22.10
CA MET A 49 6.05 7.15 -22.37
C MET A 49 6.02 5.98 -21.38
N MET A 50 7.17 5.39 -21.09
CA MET A 50 7.27 4.31 -20.09
C MET A 50 6.85 4.77 -18.69
N LEU A 51 7.23 5.99 -18.28
CA LEU A 51 6.80 6.59 -17.02
C LEU A 51 5.27 6.75 -16.96
N HIS A 52 4.64 7.27 -18.02
CA HIS A 52 3.19 7.42 -18.05
C HIS A 52 2.48 6.06 -17.96
N VAL A 53 2.94 5.08 -18.72
CA VAL A 53 2.39 3.73 -18.70
C VAL A 53 2.58 3.09 -17.31
N SER A 54 3.74 3.27 -16.67
CA SER A 54 3.99 2.70 -15.34
C SER A 54 3.09 3.32 -14.28
N ILE A 55 2.92 4.65 -14.30
CA ILE A 55 2.02 5.34 -13.37
C ILE A 55 0.58 4.86 -13.55
N LEU A 56 0.09 4.81 -14.80
CA LEU A 56 -1.27 4.37 -15.09
C LEU A 56 -1.49 2.91 -14.71
N ALA A 57 -0.55 2.02 -15.04
CA ALA A 57 -0.61 0.62 -14.66
C ALA A 57 -0.62 0.44 -13.13
N GLY A 58 0.23 1.21 -12.42
CA GLY A 58 0.28 1.19 -10.96
C GLY A 58 -1.01 1.68 -10.31
N LEU A 59 -1.63 2.72 -10.86
CA LEU A 59 -2.93 3.23 -10.43
C LEU A 59 -4.03 2.18 -10.61
N ILE A 60 -4.11 1.57 -11.80
CA ILE A 60 -5.11 0.55 -12.12
C ILE A 60 -4.93 -0.68 -11.23
N ALA A 61 -3.70 -1.18 -11.09
CA ALA A 61 -3.40 -2.33 -10.23
C ALA A 61 -3.71 -2.04 -8.75
N GLY A 62 -3.35 -0.84 -8.28
CA GLY A 62 -3.66 -0.38 -6.92
C GLY A 62 -5.17 -0.28 -6.67
N ALA A 63 -5.94 0.18 -7.66
CA ALA A 63 -7.39 0.28 -7.55
C ALA A 63 -8.09 -1.11 -7.61
N ILE A 64 -7.72 -1.96 -8.57
CA ILE A 64 -8.38 -3.25 -8.80
C ILE A 64 -8.03 -4.26 -7.71
N PHE A 65 -6.76 -4.36 -7.32
CA PHE A 65 -6.31 -5.38 -6.37
C PHE A 65 -6.07 -4.80 -4.98
N GLY A 66 -5.46 -3.62 -4.92
CA GLY A 66 -5.02 -3.01 -3.67
C GLY A 66 -6.18 -2.53 -2.79
N VAL A 67 -7.16 -1.83 -3.37
CA VAL A 67 -8.31 -1.32 -2.61
C VAL A 67 -9.17 -2.44 -2.02
N PRO A 68 -9.56 -3.49 -2.77
CA PRO A 68 -10.29 -4.62 -2.18
C PRO A 68 -9.49 -5.32 -1.07
N ALA A 69 -8.19 -5.56 -1.27
CA ALA A 69 -7.35 -6.17 -0.23
C ALA A 69 -7.24 -5.30 1.03
N ALA A 70 -7.13 -3.98 0.87
CA ALA A 70 -7.12 -3.04 1.98
C ALA A 70 -8.45 -3.02 2.74
N LEU A 71 -9.59 -3.06 2.04
CA LEU A 71 -10.91 -3.07 2.69
C LEU A 71 -11.21 -4.40 3.39
N LEU A 72 -10.93 -5.53 2.73
CA LEU A 72 -11.25 -6.86 3.24
C LEU A 72 -10.32 -7.31 4.37
N VAL A 73 -9.03 -6.95 4.28
CA VAL A 73 -8.00 -7.45 5.21
C VAL A 73 -7.27 -6.31 5.91
N GLY A 74 -6.92 -5.25 5.20
CA GLY A 74 -6.22 -4.10 5.78
C GLY A 74 -7.00 -3.40 6.89
N TRP A 75 -8.32 -3.23 6.74
CA TRP A 75 -9.16 -2.62 7.77
C TRP A 75 -9.26 -3.47 9.04
N PRO A 76 -9.61 -4.78 9.00
CA PRO A 76 -9.55 -5.64 10.18
C PRO A 76 -8.18 -5.65 10.84
N VAL A 77 -7.09 -5.72 10.06
CA VAL A 77 -5.72 -5.69 10.58
C VAL A 77 -5.43 -4.37 11.30
N HIS A 78 -5.85 -3.24 10.73
CA HIS A 78 -5.70 -1.93 11.37
C HIS A 78 -6.45 -1.88 12.72
N LEU A 79 -7.69 -2.37 12.76
CA LEU A 79 -8.49 -2.41 13.99
C LEU A 79 -7.83 -3.29 15.06
N LEU A 80 -7.33 -4.47 14.67
CA LEU A 80 -6.62 -5.38 15.57
C LEU A 80 -5.34 -4.73 16.12
N MET A 81 -4.56 -4.06 15.26
CA MET A 81 -3.36 -3.34 15.67
C MET A 81 -3.68 -2.19 16.62
N LYS A 82 -4.75 -1.44 16.34
CA LYS A 82 -5.25 -0.37 17.22
C LYS A 82 -5.62 -0.94 18.59
N TRP A 83 -6.33 -2.07 18.62
CA TRP A 83 -6.74 -2.73 19.87
C TRP A 83 -5.55 -3.25 20.68
N ARG A 84 -4.53 -3.78 20.02
CA ARG A 84 -3.27 -4.21 20.64
C ARG A 84 -2.29 -3.06 20.96
N GLY A 85 -2.67 -1.81 20.69
CA GLY A 85 -1.81 -0.65 20.92
C GLY A 85 -0.54 -0.63 20.05
N VAL A 86 -0.55 -1.30 18.90
CA VAL A 86 0.58 -1.33 17.96
C VAL A 86 0.57 -0.06 17.11
N LYS A 87 1.64 0.74 17.20
CA LYS A 87 1.70 2.08 16.59
C LYS A 87 2.92 2.32 15.71
N ARG A 88 3.95 1.48 15.82
CA ARG A 88 5.23 1.73 15.13
C ARG A 88 5.05 1.55 13.62
N ARG A 89 5.63 2.47 12.84
CA ARG A 89 5.63 2.47 11.37
C ARG A 89 5.93 1.09 10.75
N HIS A 90 6.92 0.40 11.30
CA HIS A 90 7.41 -0.88 10.78
C HIS A 90 6.35 -1.97 10.77
N HIS A 91 5.43 -1.98 11.76
CA HIS A 91 4.35 -2.96 11.79
C HIS A 91 3.34 -2.71 10.66
N TYR A 92 3.09 -1.45 10.32
CA TYR A 92 2.22 -1.11 9.21
C TYR A 92 2.88 -1.41 7.87
N THR A 93 4.20 -1.20 7.74
CA THR A 93 4.98 -1.63 6.58
C THR A 93 4.90 -3.15 6.38
N LEU A 94 5.12 -3.92 7.43
CA LEU A 94 5.06 -5.39 7.40
C LEU A 94 3.63 -5.88 7.11
N ALA A 95 2.62 -5.30 7.77
CA ALA A 95 1.22 -5.63 7.52
C ALA A 95 0.84 -5.36 6.06
N GLY A 96 1.23 -4.22 5.50
CA GLY A 96 1.00 -3.88 4.10
C GLY A 96 1.66 -4.87 3.14
N ALA A 97 2.91 -5.25 3.40
CA ALA A 97 3.61 -6.26 2.60
C ALA A 97 2.92 -7.62 2.64
N LEU A 98 2.46 -8.06 3.83
CA LEU A 98 1.74 -9.32 3.99
C LEU A 98 0.37 -9.31 3.30
N ILE A 99 -0.36 -8.19 3.36
CA ILE A 99 -1.65 -8.04 2.66
C ILE A 99 -1.46 -8.13 1.15
N ALA A 100 -0.36 -7.61 0.61
CA ALA A 100 -0.06 -7.68 -0.82
C ALA A 100 0.21 -9.10 -1.35
N VAL A 101 0.40 -10.09 -0.47
CA VAL A 101 0.46 -11.50 -0.85
C VAL A 101 -0.87 -11.98 -1.43
N LEU A 102 -2.00 -11.38 -1.06
CA LEU A 102 -3.32 -11.74 -1.60
C LEU A 102 -3.45 -11.35 -3.09
N PRO A 103 -3.25 -10.07 -3.48
CA PRO A 103 -3.10 -9.69 -4.88
C PRO A 103 -2.08 -10.55 -5.63
N LEU A 104 -0.94 -10.86 -5.00
CA LEU A 104 0.09 -11.70 -5.60
C LEU A 104 -0.41 -13.12 -5.91
N ALA A 105 -1.12 -13.75 -4.97
CA ALA A 105 -1.66 -15.08 -5.17
C ALA A 105 -2.73 -15.11 -6.27
N VAL A 106 -3.58 -14.07 -6.33
CA VAL A 106 -4.68 -13.97 -7.31
C VAL A 106 -4.18 -13.59 -8.71
N SER A 107 -3.23 -12.64 -8.81
CA SER A 107 -2.73 -12.09 -10.08
C SER A 107 -1.57 -12.88 -10.66
N SER A 108 -0.77 -13.55 -9.83
CA SER A 108 0.59 -13.97 -10.20
C SER A 108 0.87 -15.43 -9.93
N GLY A 109 -0.02 -16.16 -9.24
CA GLY A 109 0.16 -17.59 -8.98
C GLY A 109 0.37 -18.40 -10.25
N SER A 110 -0.33 -18.03 -11.34
CA SER A 110 -0.15 -18.61 -12.67
C SER A 110 1.12 -18.12 -13.38
N ALA A 111 1.46 -16.83 -13.27
CA ALA A 111 2.64 -16.24 -13.91
C ALA A 111 3.97 -16.72 -13.30
N LEU A 112 4.01 -16.94 -11.98
CA LEU A 112 5.19 -17.43 -11.26
C LEU A 112 5.56 -18.87 -11.64
N LEU A 113 4.52 -19.69 -11.84
CA LEU A 113 4.67 -21.08 -12.28
C LEU A 113 4.96 -21.18 -13.79
N ALA A 114 4.46 -20.24 -14.60
CA ALA A 114 4.65 -20.23 -16.04
C ALA A 114 6.01 -19.63 -16.48
N SER A 115 6.52 -18.63 -15.79
CA SER A 115 7.83 -18.01 -16.09
C SER A 115 8.46 -17.41 -14.84
N PRO A 116 9.40 -18.11 -14.18
CA PRO A 116 10.07 -17.61 -12.98
C PRO A 116 10.76 -16.26 -13.18
N ASN A 117 11.28 -16.01 -14.40
CA ASN A 117 11.96 -14.77 -14.78
C ASN A 117 11.04 -13.53 -14.76
N LEU A 118 9.73 -13.73 -14.91
CA LEU A 118 8.71 -12.67 -14.77
C LEU A 118 8.03 -12.74 -13.40
N GLY A 119 7.85 -13.94 -12.85
CA GLY A 119 7.21 -14.17 -11.57
C GLY A 119 7.93 -13.51 -10.40
N VAL A 120 9.24 -13.73 -10.26
CA VAL A 120 10.01 -13.20 -9.11
C VAL A 120 10.00 -11.66 -9.08
N PRO A 121 10.30 -10.94 -10.17
CA PRO A 121 10.23 -9.47 -10.18
C PRO A 121 8.82 -8.95 -9.89
N LEU A 122 7.78 -9.63 -10.38
CA LEU A 122 6.40 -9.28 -10.11
C LEU A 122 6.06 -9.48 -8.62
N ALA A 123 6.51 -10.57 -8.01
CA ALA A 123 6.34 -10.82 -6.57
C ALA A 123 6.98 -9.75 -5.70
N ILE A 124 8.22 -9.37 -6.02
CA ILE A 124 8.93 -8.28 -5.35
C ILE A 124 8.14 -6.97 -5.51
N SER A 125 7.58 -6.70 -6.70
CA SER A 125 6.80 -5.50 -6.97
C SER A 125 5.55 -5.41 -6.10
N PHE A 126 4.80 -6.52 -5.96
CA PHE A 126 3.63 -6.56 -5.09
C PHE A 126 4.00 -6.36 -3.62
N LEU A 127 5.06 -7.02 -3.13
CA LEU A 127 5.52 -6.84 -1.76
C LEU A 127 5.97 -5.40 -1.47
N LEU A 128 6.69 -4.77 -2.41
CA LEU A 128 7.08 -3.37 -2.32
C LEU A 128 5.85 -2.45 -2.34
N ALA A 129 4.91 -2.67 -3.25
CA ALA A 129 3.66 -1.90 -3.32
C ALA A 129 2.88 -1.99 -1.99
N GLY A 130 2.79 -3.19 -1.42
CA GLY A 130 2.20 -3.42 -0.11
C GLY A 130 2.92 -2.70 1.02
N ALA A 131 4.25 -2.80 1.08
CA ALA A 131 5.06 -2.15 2.09
C ALA A 131 4.91 -0.62 2.04
N ILE A 132 4.99 -0.04 0.83
CA ILE A 132 4.80 1.39 0.59
C ILE A 132 3.39 1.80 0.98
N GLY A 133 2.37 1.04 0.56
CA GLY A 133 0.98 1.27 0.97
C GLY A 133 0.82 1.27 2.48
N GLY A 134 1.41 0.30 3.19
CA GLY A 134 1.40 0.24 4.64
C GLY A 134 2.01 1.48 5.30
N VAL A 135 3.14 1.98 4.78
CA VAL A 135 3.75 3.23 5.25
C VAL A 135 2.88 4.44 4.94
N THR A 136 2.33 4.54 3.72
CA THR A 136 1.44 5.63 3.32
C THR A 136 0.19 5.67 4.21
N PHE A 137 -0.41 4.51 4.49
CA PHE A 137 -1.52 4.41 5.44
C PHE A 137 -1.13 4.94 6.82
N TRP A 138 0.03 4.54 7.34
CA TRP A 138 0.52 5.03 8.63
C TRP A 138 0.78 6.54 8.61
N LEU A 139 1.29 7.09 7.51
CA LEU A 139 1.52 8.54 7.35
C LEU A 139 0.23 9.35 7.33
N ILE A 140 -0.85 8.80 6.77
CA ILE A 140 -2.17 9.44 6.72
C ILE A 140 -2.85 9.32 8.08
N ARG A 141 -2.85 8.12 8.68
CA ARG A 141 -3.59 7.86 9.92
C ARG A 141 -2.86 8.35 11.18
N ARG A 142 -1.53 8.32 11.19
CA ARG A 142 -0.63 8.70 12.31
C ARG A 142 -1.18 8.27 13.68
N PRO A 143 -1.32 6.96 13.93
CA PRO A 143 -1.89 6.44 15.19
C PRO A 143 -1.05 6.79 16.43
N ASP A 144 0.18 7.27 16.26
CA ASP A 144 1.04 7.81 17.30
C ASP A 144 0.62 9.20 17.80
N ARG A 145 -0.06 10.00 16.96
CA ARG A 145 -0.47 11.37 17.31
C ARG A 145 -1.72 11.42 18.19
N ASP A 146 -2.63 10.46 18.03
CA ASP A 146 -3.88 10.38 18.80
C ASP A 146 -3.66 10.30 20.32
N MET A 147 -2.51 9.80 20.78
CA MET A 147 -2.24 9.67 22.22
C MET A 147 -1.71 10.93 22.86
N ARG A 148 -0.97 11.77 22.13
CA ARG A 148 -0.47 13.04 22.68
C ARG A 148 -1.61 13.99 23.03
N ALA A 149 -2.72 13.89 22.30
CA ALA A 149 -3.94 14.65 22.56
C ALA A 149 -4.75 14.14 23.76
N ASN A 150 -4.54 12.89 24.20
CA ASN A 150 -5.23 12.30 25.36
C ASN A 150 -4.40 12.35 26.65
N SER A 151 -3.12 12.74 26.58
CA SER A 151 -2.21 12.87 27.73
C SER A 151 -2.06 14.31 28.24
N THR A 152 -2.75 15.26 27.62
CA THR A 152 -2.86 16.68 28.03
C THR A 152 -4.27 16.96 28.48
#